data_AF-A0A212EN14-F1
#
_entry.id   AF-A0A212EN14-F1
#
_cell.length_a   1.000
_cell.length_b   1.000
_cell.length_c   1.000
_cell.angle_alpha   90.00
_cell.angle_beta   90.00
_cell.angle_gamma   90.00
#
_symmetry.space_group_name_H-M   'P 1'
#
loop_
_entity.id
_entity.type
_entity.pdbx_description
1 polymer ?
#
loop_
_entity_poly.entity_id
_entity_poly.type
_entity_poly.pdbx_seq_one_letter_code
_entity_poly.pdbx_strand_id
1 'polypeptide(L)'
;MVIMKILISIAGKISYTTDLSILLRNVPIVTPSCDVVASGVTLELRPGTHLLIVGPNGCGKSSLFRIISGLWPVFGGELSVPRPCECAHCAEHDAPGTPPERCLARPVMFYIPQRPYMSEGSLIDQITYPSRAAPGDLSAEARAAHILRVVRLDACAARHGGLRAVRDWKSTLSGGEKQRVACARMFYHR
;
A
#
# COMPACT_ATOMS: atom_id res chain seq x y z
N MET A 1 -22.08 33.99 5.09
CA MET A 1 -22.28 32.52 5.16
C MET A 1 -21.16 31.96 6.01
N VAL A 2 -21.45 31.71 7.29
CA VAL A 2 -20.43 31.31 8.28
C VAL A 2 -20.02 29.87 7.99
N ILE A 3 -18.77 29.66 7.59
CA ILE A 3 -18.19 28.33 7.46
C ILE A 3 -18.03 27.79 8.87
N MET A 4 -19.03 27.04 9.33
CA MET A 4 -18.94 26.24 10.55
C MET A 4 -18.01 25.07 10.23
N LYS A 5 -16.69 25.31 10.34
CA LYS A 5 -15.70 24.23 10.40
C LYS A 5 -16.04 23.41 11.64
N ILE A 6 -16.81 22.35 11.45
CA ILE A 6 -16.96 21.31 12.46
C ILE A 6 -15.52 20.90 12.83
N LEU A 7 -15.16 21.08 14.09
CA LEU A 7 -13.95 20.50 14.67
C LEU A 7 -14.11 18.98 14.62
N ILE A 8 -13.76 18.35 13.49
CA ILE A 8 -13.75 16.90 13.38
C ILE A 8 -12.52 16.43 14.16
N SER A 9 -12.74 15.99 15.40
CA SER A 9 -11.70 15.35 16.20
C SER A 9 -11.48 13.92 15.73
N ILE A 10 -10.23 13.45 15.80
CA ILE A 10 -9.90 12.04 15.56
C ILE A 10 -10.39 11.26 16.77
N ALA A 11 -11.49 10.51 16.61
CA ALA A 11 -12.13 9.75 17.69
C ALA A 11 -12.40 8.27 17.32
N GLY A 12 -11.85 7.79 16.20
CA GLY A 12 -11.98 6.39 15.79
C GLY A 12 -11.13 5.44 16.64
N LYS A 13 -11.64 4.23 16.87
CA LYS A 13 -10.87 3.16 17.52
C LYS A 13 -10.20 2.28 16.48
N ILE A 14 -8.93 2.00 16.67
CA ILE A 14 -8.18 1.05 15.84
C ILE A 14 -7.80 -0.14 16.72
N SER A 15 -8.09 -1.35 16.24
CA SER A 15 -7.66 -2.61 16.86
C SER A 15 -7.01 -3.51 15.81
N TYR A 16 -6.28 -4.53 16.28
CA TYR A 16 -5.60 -5.46 15.39
C TYR A 16 -6.23 -6.85 15.42
N THR A 17 -6.36 -7.47 14.26
CA THR A 17 -6.88 -8.84 14.10
C THR A 17 -5.73 -9.85 14.07
N THR A 18 -5.96 -11.05 14.60
CA THR A 18 -4.99 -12.16 14.60
C THR A 18 -5.22 -13.14 13.44
N ASP A 19 -6.39 -13.08 12.81
CA ASP A 19 -6.84 -13.99 11.75
C ASP A 19 -6.77 -13.36 10.35
N LEU A 20 -6.05 -12.25 10.19
CA LEU A 20 -5.94 -11.48 8.94
C LEU A 20 -7.27 -10.87 8.43
N SER A 21 -8.33 -10.85 9.24
CA SER A 21 -9.58 -10.19 8.85
C SER A 21 -9.48 -8.66 8.89
N ILE A 22 -10.29 -7.98 8.08
CA ILE A 22 -10.46 -6.52 8.08
C ILE A 22 -11.91 -6.23 8.41
N LEU A 23 -12.16 -5.47 9.47
CA LEU A 23 -13.51 -5.07 9.89
C LEU A 23 -13.60 -3.56 10.04
N LEU A 24 -14.67 -3.00 9.49
CA LEU A 24 -15.08 -1.61 9.68
C LEU A 24 -16.46 -1.64 10.32
N ARG A 25 -16.64 -0.90 11.41
CA ARG A 25 -17.94 -0.67 12.06
C ARG A 25 -18.22 0.82 12.10
N ASN A 26 -19.13 1.27 11.25
CA ASN A 26 -19.57 2.67 11.18
C ASN A 26 -18.41 3.67 11.02
N VAL A 27 -17.42 3.36 10.17
CA VAL A 27 -16.24 4.21 9.96
C VAL A 27 -16.55 5.28 8.91
N PRO A 28 -16.56 6.58 9.27
CA PRO A 28 -16.77 7.64 8.30
C PRO A 28 -15.54 7.79 7.39
N ILE A 29 -15.77 8.10 6.11
CA ILE A 29 -14.70 8.49 5.20
C ILE A 29 -14.62 10.01 5.20
N VAL A 30 -13.62 10.55 5.88
CA VAL A 30 -13.36 11.99 5.95
C VAL A 30 -12.06 12.30 5.21
N THR A 31 -12.07 13.31 4.34
CA THR A 31 -10.86 13.75 3.62
C THR A 31 -9.92 14.51 4.55
N PRO A 32 -8.63 14.67 4.20
CA PRO A 32 -7.71 15.57 4.91
C PRO A 32 -8.18 17.03 4.94
N SER A 33 -9.07 17.42 4.03
CA SER A 33 -9.73 18.74 4.01
C SER A 33 -10.94 18.81 4.94
N CYS A 34 -11.21 17.74 5.70
CA CYS A 34 -12.34 17.57 6.62
C CYS A 34 -13.73 17.48 5.93
N ASP A 35 -13.77 17.04 4.66
CA ASP A 35 -15.04 16.77 3.98
C ASP A 35 -15.50 15.33 4.29
N VAL A 36 -16.76 15.17 4.69
CA VAL A 36 -17.37 13.85 4.89
C VAL A 36 -17.83 13.30 3.53
N VAL A 37 -17.14 12.28 3.03
CA VAL A 37 -17.45 11.61 1.76
C VAL A 37 -18.44 10.47 1.94
N ALA A 38 -18.35 9.77 3.08
CA ALA A 38 -19.32 8.76 3.50
C ALA A 38 -19.49 8.84 5.02
N SER A 39 -20.73 8.78 5.49
CA SER A 39 -21.10 9.01 6.90
C SER A 39 -20.76 7.84 7.83
N GLY A 40 -20.67 6.61 7.31
CA GLY A 40 -20.37 5.43 8.10
C GLY A 40 -20.34 4.16 7.26
N VAL A 41 -19.14 3.65 6.99
CA VAL A 41 -18.93 2.40 6.25
C VAL A 41 -18.82 1.25 7.26
N THR A 42 -19.63 0.22 7.04
CA THR A 42 -19.53 -1.06 7.76
C THR A 42 -19.22 -2.14 6.73
N LEU A 43 -18.14 -2.87 6.96
CA LEU A 43 -17.64 -3.88 6.04
C LEU A 43 -16.87 -4.94 6.84
N GLU A 44 -17.05 -6.21 6.47
CA GLU A 44 -16.28 -7.32 7.01
C GLU A 44 -15.63 -8.09 5.86
N LEU A 45 -14.32 -8.24 5.92
CA LEU A 45 -13.52 -8.99 4.96
C LEU A 45 -12.76 -10.09 5.69
N ARG A 46 -13.07 -11.33 5.32
CA ARG A 46 -12.39 -12.52 5.83
C ARG A 46 -11.29 -12.95 4.86
N PRO A 47 -10.21 -13.60 5.35
CA PRO A 47 -9.17 -14.14 4.49
C PRO A 47 -9.75 -15.04 3.39
N GLY A 48 -9.17 -14.98 2.19
CA GLY A 48 -9.66 -15.73 1.02
C GLY A 48 -10.85 -15.08 0.30
N THR A 49 -11.42 -14.00 0.84
CA THR A 49 -12.51 -13.27 0.17
C THR A 49 -11.95 -12.29 -0.87
N HIS A 50 -12.55 -12.29 -2.06
CA HIS A 50 -12.29 -11.28 -3.09
C HIS A 50 -13.43 -10.26 -3.12
N LEU A 51 -13.14 -8.99 -2.81
CA LEU A 51 -14.12 -7.89 -2.84
C LEU A 51 -13.84 -6.94 -4.00
N LEU A 52 -14.88 -6.63 -4.78
CA LEU A 52 -14.88 -5.55 -5.77
C LEU A 52 -15.72 -4.37 -5.26
N ILE A 53 -15.11 -3.18 -5.18
CA ILE A 53 -15.79 -1.94 -4.79
C ILE A 53 -16.00 -1.07 -6.03
N VAL A 54 -17.26 -0.83 -6.39
CA VAL A 54 -17.66 0.03 -7.51
C VAL A 54 -18.45 1.25 -7.04
N GLY A 55 -18.46 2.30 -7.84
CA GLY A 55 -19.24 3.51 -7.57
C GLY A 55 -18.70 4.73 -8.33
N PRO A 56 -19.43 5.85 -8.35
CA PRO A 56 -19.04 7.07 -9.06
C PRO A 56 -17.69 7.64 -8.64
N ASN A 57 -17.08 8.48 -9.48
CA ASN A 57 -15.87 9.20 -9.09
C ASN A 57 -16.16 10.11 -7.89
N GLY A 58 -15.23 10.17 -6.94
CA GLY A 58 -15.39 10.99 -5.72
C GLY A 58 -16.15 10.33 -4.58
N CYS A 59 -16.80 9.16 -4.76
CA CYS A 59 -17.58 8.50 -3.70
C CYS A 59 -16.74 7.84 -2.57
N GLY A 60 -15.43 8.09 -2.50
CA GLY A 60 -14.59 7.66 -1.39
C GLY A 60 -13.90 6.30 -1.51
N LYS A 61 -13.97 5.60 -2.65
CA LYS A 61 -13.32 4.27 -2.83
C LYS A 61 -11.82 4.29 -2.50
N SER A 62 -11.05 5.16 -3.15
CA SER A 62 -9.62 5.28 -2.88
C SER A 62 -9.33 5.78 -1.46
N SER A 63 -10.23 6.58 -0.89
CA SER A 63 -10.13 7.06 0.48
C SER A 63 -10.33 5.94 1.51
N LEU A 64 -11.27 5.03 1.25
CA LEU A 64 -11.47 3.83 2.05
C LEU A 64 -10.19 2.98 2.13
N PHE A 65 -9.54 2.73 0.99
CA PHE A 65 -8.26 2.01 0.97
C PHE A 65 -7.16 2.73 1.74
N ARG A 66 -7.11 4.07 1.68
CA ARG A 66 -6.14 4.86 2.46
C ARG A 66 -6.38 4.74 3.96
N ILE A 67 -7.63 4.71 4.40
CA ILE A 67 -7.98 4.49 5.81
C ILE A 67 -7.58 3.09 6.25
N ILE A 68 -7.97 2.05 5.49
CA ILE A 68 -7.63 0.64 5.80
C ILE A 68 -6.10 0.43 5.83
N SER A 69 -5.36 1.09 4.95
CA SER A 69 -3.89 0.99 4.87
C SER A 69 -3.17 1.87 5.90
N GLY A 70 -3.89 2.55 6.81
CA GLY A 70 -3.31 3.44 7.82
C GLY A 70 -2.69 4.73 7.27
N LEU A 71 -2.96 5.08 6.00
CA LEU A 71 -2.46 6.32 5.38
C LEU A 71 -3.26 7.56 5.82
N TRP A 72 -4.55 7.37 6.11
CA TRP A 72 -5.45 8.42 6.62
C TRP A 72 -5.97 8.03 8.01
N PRO A 73 -6.19 9.01 8.91
CA PRO A 73 -6.69 8.72 10.26
C PRO A 73 -8.15 8.26 10.25
N VAL A 74 -8.53 7.52 11.28
CA VAL A 74 -9.91 7.09 11.52
C VAL A 74 -10.61 8.13 12.41
N PHE A 75 -11.54 8.90 11.83
CA PHE A 75 -12.21 9.99 12.57
C PHE A 75 -13.36 9.52 13.47
N GLY A 76 -13.87 8.30 13.28
CA GLY A 76 -14.93 7.72 14.11
C GLY A 76 -15.16 6.25 13.80
N GLY A 77 -16.05 5.60 14.55
CA GLY A 77 -16.30 4.17 14.40
C GLY A 77 -15.13 3.30 14.87
N GLU A 78 -15.13 2.05 14.43
CA GLU A 78 -14.11 1.06 14.81
C GLU A 78 -13.52 0.40 13.56
N LEU A 79 -12.20 0.42 13.46
CA LEU A 79 -11.42 -0.23 12.40
C LEU A 79 -10.58 -1.34 13.03
N SER A 80 -10.79 -2.57 12.60
CA SER A 80 -9.94 -3.71 12.92
C SER A 80 -9.20 -4.16 11.67
N VAL A 81 -7.86 -4.18 11.71
CA VAL A 81 -7.01 -4.55 10.57
C VAL A 81 -5.91 -5.52 11.01
N PRO A 82 -5.33 -6.31 10.10
CA PRO A 82 -4.17 -7.14 10.43
C PRO A 82 -3.04 -6.28 10.99
N ARG A 83 -2.25 -6.83 11.93
CA ARG A 83 -1.04 -6.16 12.40
C ARG A 83 -0.11 -5.88 11.21
N PRO A 84 0.59 -4.73 11.18
CA PRO A 84 1.53 -4.42 10.09
C PRO A 84 2.66 -5.44 9.95
N CYS A 85 3.01 -6.11 11.04
CA CYS A 85 4.07 -7.10 11.13
C CYS A 85 3.72 -8.23 12.12
N GLU A 86 4.16 -9.44 11.82
CA GLU A 86 4.01 -10.64 12.68
C GLU A 86 5.17 -10.81 13.68
N CYS A 87 5.98 -9.76 13.86
CA CYS A 87 7.18 -9.81 14.67
C CYS A 87 6.84 -9.79 16.17
N ALA A 88 7.39 -10.72 16.96
CA ALA A 88 7.17 -10.78 18.41
C ALA A 88 7.55 -9.46 19.11
N HIS A 89 8.65 -8.84 18.69
CA HIS A 89 9.14 -7.54 19.18
C HIS A 89 8.16 -6.38 18.93
N CYS A 90 7.33 -6.50 17.90
CA CYS A 90 6.36 -5.49 17.48
C CYS A 90 4.99 -5.71 18.13
N ALA A 91 4.68 -6.95 18.53
CA ALA A 91 3.47 -7.27 19.28
C ALA A 91 3.49 -6.67 20.70
N GLU A 92 4.67 -6.34 21.23
CA GLU A 92 4.86 -5.71 22.54
C GLU A 92 4.82 -4.16 22.47
N HIS A 93 4.99 -3.58 21.28
CA HIS A 93 4.94 -2.13 21.04
C HIS A 93 3.63 -1.76 20.31
N ASP A 94 2.49 -1.84 21.00
CA ASP A 94 1.17 -1.43 20.48
C ASP A 94 1.02 0.11 20.29
N ALA A 95 2.12 0.89 20.31
CA ALA A 95 2.10 2.34 20.14
C ALA A 95 1.78 2.71 18.67
N PRO A 96 0.70 3.47 18.39
CA PRO A 96 0.37 3.91 17.04
C PRO A 96 1.46 4.84 16.48
N GLY A 97 2.05 4.46 15.33
CA GLY A 97 2.78 5.42 14.48
C GLY A 97 4.31 5.40 14.54
N THR A 98 4.95 4.59 15.38
CA THR A 98 6.41 4.35 15.30
C THR A 98 6.68 2.90 14.93
N PRO A 99 6.97 2.60 13.64
CA PRO A 99 7.62 1.34 13.30
C PRO A 99 8.92 1.28 14.11
N PRO A 100 9.22 0.20 14.84
CA PRO A 100 10.54 0.08 15.43
C PRO A 100 11.54 0.23 14.28
N GLU A 101 12.58 1.05 14.47
CA GLU A 101 13.50 1.49 13.40
C GLU A 101 14.15 0.34 12.60
N ARG A 102 13.90 -0.92 12.98
CA ARG A 102 14.39 -2.15 12.35
C ARG A 102 13.37 -3.29 12.35
N CYS A 103 12.08 -3.04 12.12
CA CYS A 103 11.17 -4.14 11.81
C CYS A 103 11.50 -4.74 10.44
N LEU A 104 12.22 -5.87 10.43
CA LEU A 104 12.53 -6.63 9.21
C LEU A 104 11.43 -7.64 8.83
N ALA A 105 10.31 -7.63 9.55
CA ALA A 105 9.21 -8.55 9.30
C ALA A 105 8.51 -8.21 7.99
N ARG A 106 8.02 -9.24 7.30
CA ARG A 106 7.28 -9.10 6.05
C ARG A 106 6.00 -8.29 6.30
N PRO A 107 5.68 -7.31 5.45
CA PRO A 107 4.44 -6.56 5.58
C PRO A 107 3.25 -7.50 5.32
N VAL A 108 2.26 -7.42 6.19
CA VAL A 108 1.05 -8.26 6.13
C VAL A 108 0.04 -7.72 5.11
N MET A 109 0.07 -6.40 4.85
CA MET A 109 -0.83 -5.74 3.90
C MET A 109 -0.02 -4.98 2.84
N PHE A 110 -0.39 -5.19 1.57
CA PHE A 110 0.16 -4.46 0.44
C PHE A 110 -0.91 -3.55 -0.18
N TYR A 111 -0.58 -2.27 -0.33
CA TYR A 111 -1.42 -1.31 -1.05
C TYR A 111 -0.78 -0.98 -2.40
N ILE A 112 -1.50 -1.27 -3.49
CA ILE A 112 -1.11 -0.89 -4.85
C ILE A 112 -1.89 0.36 -5.24
N PRO A 113 -1.26 1.56 -5.23
CA PRO A 113 -1.94 2.79 -5.58
C PRO A 113 -2.25 2.85 -7.08
N GLN A 114 -3.29 3.61 -7.43
CA GLN A 114 -3.64 3.87 -8.84
C GLN A 114 -2.46 4.44 -9.65
N ARG A 115 -1.64 5.29 -9.04
CA ARG A 115 -0.41 5.84 -9.62
C ARG A 115 0.80 5.44 -8.76
N PRO A 116 1.51 4.37 -9.14
CA PRO A 116 2.68 3.92 -8.41
C PRO A 116 3.83 4.93 -8.45
N TYR A 117 4.53 5.07 -7.32
CA TYR A 117 5.76 5.84 -7.24
C TYR A 117 6.92 5.08 -7.90
N MET A 118 7.62 5.77 -8.81
CA MET A 118 8.86 5.30 -9.42
C MET A 118 10.03 5.93 -8.66
N SER A 119 10.91 5.08 -8.11
CA SER A 119 12.10 5.53 -7.39
C SER A 119 13.17 5.98 -8.37
N GLU A 120 14.12 6.78 -7.88
CA GLU A 120 15.34 7.06 -8.63
C GLU A 120 16.27 5.85 -8.63
N GLY A 121 16.84 5.54 -9.79
CA GLY A 121 17.84 4.47 -9.95
C GLY A 121 17.50 3.50 -11.07
N SER A 122 17.91 2.26 -10.87
CA SER A 122 17.80 1.21 -11.86
C SER A 122 16.41 0.57 -11.92
N LEU A 123 16.15 -0.28 -12.92
CA LEU A 123 14.90 -1.01 -13.01
C LEU A 123 14.71 -1.96 -11.81
N ILE A 124 15.78 -2.62 -11.35
CA ILE A 124 15.74 -3.45 -10.15
C ILE A 124 15.42 -2.64 -8.90
N ASP A 125 15.89 -1.39 -8.81
CA ASP A 125 15.53 -0.49 -7.70
C ASP A 125 14.03 -0.15 -7.68
N GLN A 126 13.33 -0.23 -8.81
CA GLN A 126 11.87 -0.05 -8.85
C GLN A 126 11.15 -1.23 -8.17
N ILE A 127 11.71 -2.43 -8.34
CA ILE A 127 11.14 -3.71 -7.88
C ILE A 127 11.49 -3.93 -6.41
N THR A 128 12.70 -3.57 -5.99
CA THR A 128 13.19 -3.77 -4.61
C THR A 128 12.79 -2.67 -3.64
N TYR A 129 12.24 -1.55 -4.15
CA TYR A 129 11.82 -0.42 -3.34
C TYR A 129 10.85 -0.87 -2.22
N PRO A 130 11.03 -0.40 -0.96
CA PRO A 130 11.88 0.72 -0.53
C PRO A 130 13.36 0.39 -0.31
N SER A 131 13.74 -0.88 -0.43
CA SER A 131 15.13 -1.31 -0.36
C SER A 131 15.85 -1.13 -1.70
N ARG A 132 17.18 -1.19 -1.68
CA ARG A 132 18.01 -1.22 -2.89
C ARG A 132 18.78 -2.52 -2.95
N ALA A 133 18.77 -3.19 -4.09
CA ALA A 133 19.62 -4.35 -4.30
C ALA A 133 21.08 -3.91 -4.43
N ALA A 134 21.95 -4.47 -3.61
CA ALA A 134 23.38 -4.20 -3.67
C ALA A 134 23.93 -4.50 -5.08
N PRO A 135 24.92 -3.73 -5.58
CA PRO A 135 25.60 -4.06 -6.83
C PRO A 135 26.19 -5.47 -6.77
N GLY A 136 25.93 -6.29 -7.81
CA GLY A 136 26.41 -7.67 -7.87
C GLY A 136 25.61 -8.69 -7.05
N ASP A 137 24.49 -8.30 -6.43
CA ASP A 137 23.56 -9.25 -5.79
C ASP A 137 22.82 -10.09 -6.84
N LEU A 138 23.46 -11.21 -7.24
CA LEU A 138 22.94 -12.13 -8.24
C LEU A 138 21.61 -12.78 -7.82
N SER A 139 21.38 -12.93 -6.51
CA SER A 139 20.13 -13.51 -5.99
C SER A 139 18.96 -12.55 -6.17
N ALA A 140 19.16 -11.27 -5.81
CA ALA A 140 18.18 -10.22 -6.04
C ALA A 140 17.90 -10.04 -7.54
N GLU A 141 18.93 -10.06 -8.38
CA GLU A 141 18.80 -9.95 -9.84
C GLU A 141 18.04 -11.13 -10.46
N ALA A 142 18.39 -12.37 -10.08
CA ALA A 142 17.68 -13.55 -10.55
C ALA A 142 16.20 -13.53 -10.14
N ARG A 143 15.91 -13.14 -8.89
CA ARG A 143 14.54 -12.99 -8.38
C ARG A 143 13.77 -11.91 -9.13
N ALA A 144 14.37 -10.73 -9.31
CA ALA A 144 13.78 -9.63 -10.05
C ALA A 144 13.50 -10.00 -11.52
N ALA A 145 14.45 -10.67 -12.17
CA ALA A 145 14.29 -11.16 -13.54
C ALA A 145 13.13 -12.16 -13.66
N HIS A 146 13.01 -13.10 -12.71
CA HIS A 146 11.89 -14.03 -12.67
C HIS A 146 10.55 -13.30 -12.51
N ILE A 147 10.45 -12.37 -11.56
CA ILE A 147 9.22 -11.60 -11.32
C ILE A 147 8.84 -10.76 -12.53
N LEU A 148 9.81 -10.13 -13.22
CA LEU A 148 9.52 -9.39 -14.45
C LEU A 148 8.89 -10.25 -15.54
N ARG A 149 9.25 -11.54 -15.64
CA ARG A 149 8.58 -12.47 -16.57
C ARG A 149 7.14 -12.75 -16.12
N VAL A 150 6.92 -12.98 -14.82
CA VAL A 150 5.57 -13.20 -14.26
C VAL A 150 4.66 -12.01 -14.54
N VAL A 151 5.16 -10.77 -14.38
CA VAL A 151 4.40 -9.55 -14.68
C VAL A 151 4.52 -9.07 -16.13
N ARG A 152 5.09 -9.89 -17.03
CA ARG A 152 5.19 -9.59 -18.48
C ARG A 152 5.86 -8.23 -18.78
N LEU A 153 6.97 -7.96 -18.09
CA LEU A 153 7.82 -6.78 -18.27
C LEU A 153 9.25 -7.13 -18.74
N ASP A 154 9.53 -8.41 -19.01
CA ASP A 154 10.83 -8.89 -19.48
C ASP A 154 11.28 -8.25 -20.81
N ALA A 155 10.40 -8.19 -21.81
CA ALA A 155 10.69 -7.53 -23.09
C ALA A 155 10.87 -6.00 -22.93
N CYS A 156 10.10 -5.39 -22.02
CA CYS A 156 10.23 -3.97 -21.67
C CYS A 156 11.60 -3.71 -21.02
N ALA A 157 11.99 -4.55 -20.06
CA ALA A 157 13.30 -4.46 -19.42
C ALA A 157 14.44 -4.59 -20.43
N ALA A 158 14.38 -5.59 -21.32
CA ALA A 158 15.37 -5.79 -22.36
C ALA A 158 15.51 -4.57 -23.28
N ARG A 159 14.39 -4.00 -23.74
CA ARG A 159 14.35 -2.79 -24.58
C ARG A 159 15.02 -1.59 -23.93
N HIS A 160 14.94 -1.48 -22.60
CA HIS A 160 15.45 -0.34 -21.86
C HIS A 160 16.82 -0.57 -21.20
N GLY A 161 17.53 -1.65 -21.54
CA GLY A 161 18.90 -1.90 -21.08
C GLY A 161 19.04 -2.85 -19.89
N GLY A 162 17.97 -3.59 -19.56
CA GLY A 162 17.98 -4.62 -18.52
C GLY A 162 17.75 -4.08 -17.11
N LEU A 163 17.94 -4.97 -16.12
CA LEU A 163 17.64 -4.70 -14.70
C LEU A 163 18.43 -3.52 -14.12
N ARG A 164 19.68 -3.36 -14.51
CA ARG A 164 20.59 -2.35 -13.95
C ARG A 164 20.61 -1.04 -14.75
N ALA A 165 19.85 -0.94 -15.84
CA ALA A 165 19.71 0.32 -16.56
C ALA A 165 19.15 1.40 -15.64
N VAL A 166 19.74 2.58 -15.65
CA VAL A 166 19.25 3.76 -14.91
C VAL A 166 18.55 4.69 -15.89
N ARG A 167 17.29 5.05 -15.59
CA ARG A 167 16.46 5.91 -16.45
C ARG A 167 15.49 6.72 -15.60
N ASP A 168 14.92 7.75 -16.23
CA ASP A 168 13.69 8.33 -15.73
C ASP A 168 12.51 7.39 -16.02
N TRP A 169 12.30 6.42 -15.14
CA TRP A 169 11.23 5.42 -15.26
C TRP A 169 9.84 6.04 -15.23
N LYS A 170 9.69 7.25 -14.67
CA LYS A 170 8.43 7.96 -14.63
C LYS A 170 8.01 8.44 -16.02
N SER A 171 8.94 8.85 -16.88
CA SER A 171 8.62 9.19 -18.29
C SER A 171 8.74 8.00 -19.23
N THR A 172 9.65 7.06 -18.93
CA THR A 172 9.96 5.91 -19.80
C THR A 172 8.82 4.88 -19.85
N LEU A 173 8.22 4.55 -18.71
CA LEU A 173 7.20 3.50 -18.63
C LEU A 173 5.80 4.06 -18.93
N SER A 174 5.00 3.30 -19.67
CA SER A 174 3.57 3.55 -19.83
C SER A 174 2.82 3.41 -18.50
N GLY A 175 1.57 3.91 -18.46
CA GLY A 175 0.72 3.77 -17.26
C GLY A 175 0.48 2.31 -16.85
N GLY A 176 0.28 1.42 -17.83
CA GLY A 176 0.11 -0.02 -17.59
C GLY A 176 1.39 -0.70 -17.10
N GLU A 177 2.55 -0.32 -17.63
CA GLU A 177 3.84 -0.85 -17.17
C GLU A 177 4.15 -0.40 -15.74
N LYS A 178 3.87 0.86 -15.38
CA LYS A 178 4.00 1.35 -13.99
C LYS A 178 3.14 0.55 -13.01
N GLN A 179 1.91 0.22 -13.39
CA GLN A 179 1.04 -0.65 -12.58
C GLN A 179 1.65 -2.05 -12.40
N ARG A 180 2.18 -2.65 -13.48
CA ARG A 180 2.84 -3.96 -13.40
C ARG A 180 4.14 -3.93 -12.59
N VAL A 181 4.89 -2.83 -12.59
CA VAL A 181 6.02 -2.63 -11.67
C VAL A 181 5.57 -2.61 -10.21
N ALA A 182 4.42 -2.01 -9.90
CA ALA A 182 3.87 -2.06 -8.55
C ALA A 182 3.48 -3.49 -8.13
N CYS A 183 2.91 -4.28 -9.05
CA CYS A 183 2.70 -5.71 -8.82
C CYS A 183 4.01 -6.48 -8.63
N ALA A 184 5.05 -6.17 -9.43
CA ALA A 184 6.37 -6.77 -9.28
C ALA A 184 6.97 -6.52 -7.90
N ARG A 185 6.83 -5.29 -7.39
CA ARG A 185 7.26 -4.91 -6.04
C ARG A 185 6.53 -5.73 -4.97
N MET A 186 5.21 -5.88 -5.09
CA MET A 186 4.45 -6.77 -4.21
C MET A 186 5.00 -8.20 -4.24
N PHE A 187 5.24 -8.79 -5.43
CA PHE A 187 5.78 -10.15 -5.53
C PHE A 187 7.21 -10.29 -4.99
N TYR A 188 8.01 -9.22 -5.04
CA TYR A 188 9.39 -9.25 -4.54
C TYR A 188 9.45 -9.27 -3.01
N HIS A 189 8.54 -8.52 -2.36
CA HIS A 189 8.47 -8.38 -0.91
C HIS A 189 7.47 -9.35 -0.26
N ARG A 190 6.64 -10.02 -1.06
CA ARG A 190 5.74 -11.08 -0.58
C ARG A 190 6.54 -12.17 0.06
#